data_AF-A0A947RC02-F1
#
_entry.id   AF-A0A947RC02-F1
#
_cell.length_a   1.000
_cell.length_b   1.000
_cell.length_c   1.000
_cell.angle_alpha   90.00
_cell.angle_beta   90.00
_cell.angle_gamma   90.00
#
_symmetry.space_group_name_H-M   'P 1'
#
loop_
_entity.id
_entity.type
_entity.pdbx_description
1 polymer ?
#
loop_
_entity_poly.entity_id
_entity_poly.type
_entity_poly.pdbx_seq_one_letter_code
_entity_poly.pdbx_strand_id
1 'polypeptide(L)'
;MSHINTIFNQLLHLIPRHQFENLVRTYSGDRYVKEFTCWNQFTTLMYGQIKGRDSLRDIVIGLNSQRSKFYHIGLQSVARSTLADANNNRDWRIYEGIFNRLLERCLSVTPKNGFKFDNPFYSLDSTTI
;
A
#
# COMPACT_ATOMS: atom_id res chain seq x y z
N MET A 1 20.58 11.54 -11.63
CA MET A 1 19.97 10.23 -11.26
C MET A 1 18.57 10.19 -11.85
N SER A 2 18.25 9.23 -12.72
CA SER A 2 16.94 9.22 -13.39
C SER A 2 15.84 8.92 -12.37
N HIS A 3 14.91 9.86 -12.21
CA HIS A 3 13.66 9.59 -11.51
C HIS A 3 12.89 8.57 -12.34
N ILE A 4 12.93 7.29 -11.96
CA ILE A 4 12.03 6.28 -12.52
C ILE A 4 10.65 6.54 -11.90
N ASN A 5 9.89 7.42 -12.52
CA ASN A 5 8.56 7.80 -12.10
C ASN A 5 7.57 6.72 -12.56
N THR A 6 7.50 5.62 -11.81
CA THR A 6 6.47 4.60 -12.07
C THR A 6 5.10 5.13 -11.66
N ILE A 7 4.04 4.68 -12.35
CA ILE A 7 2.65 4.95 -11.92
C ILE A 7 2.46 4.51 -10.46
N PHE A 8 3.11 3.41 -10.06
CA PHE A 8 3.08 2.95 -8.67
C PHE A 8 3.68 3.97 -7.68
N ASN A 9 4.81 4.60 -8.02
CA ASN A 9 5.38 5.68 -7.21
C ASN A 9 4.43 6.89 -7.12
N GLN A 10 3.75 7.25 -8.22
CA GLN A 10 2.73 8.30 -8.21
C GLN A 10 1.56 7.96 -7.29
N LEU A 11 1.10 6.70 -7.27
CA LEU A 11 0.07 6.24 -6.36
C LEU A 11 0.52 6.34 -4.90
N LEU A 12 1.76 5.99 -4.58
CA LEU A 12 2.30 6.15 -3.22
C LEU A 12 2.36 7.61 -2.78
N HIS A 13 2.58 8.56 -3.69
CA HIS A 13 2.56 9.99 -3.38
C HIS A 13 1.18 10.52 -2.97
N LEU A 14 0.08 9.79 -3.27
CA LEU A 14 -1.26 10.15 -2.80
C LEU A 14 -1.43 9.89 -1.29
N ILE A 15 -0.61 9.01 -0.73
CA ILE A 15 -0.66 8.62 0.68
C ILE A 15 0.00 9.71 1.53
N PRO A 16 -0.66 10.26 2.56
CA PRO A 16 -0.10 11.31 3.39
C PRO A 16 1.02 10.76 4.28
N ARG A 17 2.25 10.76 3.74
CA ARG A 17 3.44 10.13 4.32
C ARG A 17 3.69 10.52 5.78
N HIS A 18 3.60 11.81 6.09
CA HIS A 18 3.80 12.33 7.44
C HIS A 18 2.75 11.78 8.43
N GLN A 19 1.49 11.67 8.01
CA GLN A 19 0.43 11.13 8.86
C GLN A 19 0.63 9.62 9.09
N PHE A 20 1.05 8.89 8.06
CA PHE A 20 1.42 7.48 8.19
C PHE A 20 2.56 7.28 9.19
N GLU A 21 3.64 8.05 9.07
CA GLU A 21 4.78 7.98 10.00
C GLU A 21 4.40 8.35 11.44
N ASN A 22 3.44 9.24 11.63
CA ASN A 22 2.91 9.55 12.96
C ASN A 22 2.12 8.36 13.54
N LEU A 23 1.28 7.71 12.74
CA LEU A 23 0.57 6.49 13.17
C LEU A 23 1.56 5.38 13.54
N VAL A 24 2.60 5.16 12.72
CA VAL A 24 3.65 4.18 13.03
C VAL A 24 4.33 4.49 14.36
N ARG A 25 4.63 5.77 14.64
CA ARG A 25 5.21 6.19 15.92
C ARG A 25 4.26 5.96 17.10
N THR A 26 3.00 6.35 16.96
CA THR A 26 1.97 6.16 18.00
C THR A 26 1.81 4.70 18.40
N TYR A 27 1.79 3.79 17.42
CA TYR A 27 1.64 2.35 17.67
C TYR A 27 2.96 1.59 17.78
N SER A 28 4.10 2.29 17.79
CA SER A 28 5.44 1.66 17.83
C SER A 28 5.63 0.59 16.73
N GLY A 29 5.04 0.76 15.54
CA GLY A 29 4.97 -0.28 14.50
C GLY A 29 6.31 -0.71 13.91
N ASP A 30 7.32 0.16 14.01
CA ASP A 30 8.70 -0.10 13.60
C ASP A 30 9.65 -0.37 14.79
N ARG A 31 9.11 -0.69 15.97
CA ARG A 31 9.95 -1.03 17.12
C ARG A 31 10.78 -2.29 16.82
N TYR A 32 12.09 -2.18 17.02
CA TYR A 32 13.09 -3.23 16.71
C TYR A 32 13.23 -3.60 15.23
N VAL A 33 12.56 -2.89 14.32
CA VAL A 33 12.67 -3.12 12.89
C VAL A 33 13.97 -2.50 12.36
N LYS A 34 14.74 -3.29 11.59
CA LYS A 34 16.03 -2.84 11.01
C LYS A 34 15.89 -2.39 9.56
N GLU A 35 15.20 -3.17 8.74
CA GLU A 35 15.22 -3.00 7.27
C GLU A 35 13.83 -2.92 6.66
N PHE A 36 12.96 -3.89 6.98
CA PHE A 36 11.62 -3.95 6.40
C PHE A 36 10.65 -3.14 7.26
N THR A 37 10.48 -1.83 7.04
CA THR A 37 9.60 -0.94 7.84
C THR A 37 8.10 -1.12 7.58
N CYS A 38 7.24 -0.50 8.39
CA CYS A 38 5.79 -0.41 8.18
C CYS A 38 5.46 0.17 6.80
N TRP A 39 6.29 1.09 6.31
CA TRP A 39 6.18 1.61 4.95
C TRP A 39 6.51 0.57 3.88
N ASN A 40 7.55 -0.23 4.11
CA ASN A 40 7.95 -1.27 3.16
C ASN A 40 6.87 -2.36 3.05
N GLN A 41 6.22 -2.70 4.16
CA GLN A 41 5.05 -3.57 4.14
C GLN A 41 3.85 -2.91 3.48
N PHE A 42 3.53 -1.66 3.82
CA PHE A 42 2.43 -0.94 3.16
C PHE A 42 2.60 -0.96 1.64
N THR A 43 3.80 -0.61 1.16
CA THR A 43 4.17 -0.61 -0.25
C THR A 43 4.03 -2.00 -0.87
N THR A 44 4.46 -3.05 -0.15
CA THR A 44 4.37 -4.44 -0.58
C THR A 44 2.91 -4.93 -0.70
N LEU A 45 2.07 -4.59 0.27
CA LEU A 45 0.65 -4.94 0.28
C LEU A 45 -0.11 -4.16 -0.80
N MET A 46 0.18 -2.86 -0.97
CA MET A 46 -0.41 -2.03 -2.03
C MET A 46 -0.08 -2.58 -3.42
N TYR A 47 1.16 -3.04 -3.64
CA TYR A 47 1.52 -3.75 -4.86
C TYR A 47 0.67 -5.01 -5.08
N GLY A 48 0.49 -5.82 -4.02
CA GLY A 48 -0.33 -7.03 -4.07
C GLY A 48 -1.77 -6.73 -4.50
N GLN A 49 -2.38 -5.71 -3.90
CA GLN A 49 -3.74 -5.25 -4.22
C GLN A 49 -3.86 -4.78 -5.67
N ILE A 50 -2.96 -3.90 -6.13
CA ILE A 50 -2.99 -3.35 -7.50
C ILE A 50 -2.77 -4.45 -8.56
N LYS A 51 -1.98 -5.47 -8.22
CA LYS A 51 -1.66 -6.57 -9.14
C LYS A 51 -2.61 -7.77 -9.04
N GLY A 52 -3.61 -7.73 -8.16
CA GLY A 52 -4.50 -8.87 -7.92
C GLY A 52 -3.73 -10.12 -7.51
N ARG A 53 -2.81 -9.98 -6.54
CA ARG A 53 -2.01 -11.10 -6.02
C ARG A 53 -2.58 -11.55 -4.68
N ASP A 54 -3.11 -12.77 -4.66
CA ASP A 54 -3.84 -13.28 -3.49
C ASP A 54 -2.97 -14.10 -2.53
N SER A 55 -1.70 -14.35 -2.88
CA SER A 55 -0.76 -15.08 -2.01
C SER A 55 0.51 -14.28 -1.70
N LEU A 56 1.03 -14.44 -0.47
CA LEU A 56 2.31 -13.86 -0.07
C LEU A 56 3.47 -14.31 -0.99
N ARG A 57 3.37 -15.53 -1.52
CA ARG A 57 4.35 -16.08 -2.45
C ARG A 57 4.33 -15.28 -3.76
N ASP A 58 3.16 -15.06 -4.34
CA ASP A 58 3.02 -14.35 -5.62
C ASP A 58 3.40 -12.88 -5.51
N ILE A 59 3.06 -12.24 -4.38
CA ILE A 59 3.48 -10.87 -4.06
C ILE A 59 5.01 -10.78 -4.08
N VAL A 60 5.69 -11.66 -3.33
CA VAL A 60 7.15 -11.63 -3.17
C VAL A 60 7.88 -11.99 -4.47
N ILE A 61 7.43 -13.02 -5.20
CA ILE A 61 8.01 -13.39 -6.49
C ILE A 61 7.86 -12.23 -7.49
N GLY A 62 6.67 -11.63 -7.55
CA GLY A 62 6.39 -10.50 -8.42
C GLY A 62 7.26 -9.28 -8.11
N LEU A 63 7.36 -8.89 -6.84
CA LEU A 63 8.22 -7.77 -6.41
C LEU A 63 9.69 -8.02 -6.73
N ASN A 64 10.21 -9.20 -6.36
CA ASN A 64 11.63 -9.52 -6.55
C ASN A 64 11.99 -9.64 -8.03
N SER A 65 11.06 -10.07 -8.91
CA SER A 65 11.27 -10.06 -10.37
C SER A 65 11.46 -8.65 -10.95
N GLN A 66 10.97 -7.63 -10.24
CA GLN A 66 11.03 -6.22 -10.64
C GLN A 66 11.92 -5.40 -9.70
N ARG A 67 12.87 -6.04 -9.00
CA ARG A 67 13.70 -5.43 -7.95
C ARG A 67 14.35 -4.11 -8.37
N SER A 68 14.84 -3.99 -9.61
CA SER A 68 15.45 -2.75 -10.10
C SER A 68 14.49 -1.56 -10.08
N LYS A 69 13.20 -1.77 -10.37
CA LYS A 69 12.17 -0.72 -10.35
C LYS A 69 11.80 -0.32 -8.93
N PHE A 70 11.71 -1.30 -8.03
CA PHE A 70 11.31 -1.10 -6.63
C PHE A 70 12.44 -0.55 -5.74
N TYR A 71 13.70 -0.80 -6.12
CA TYR A 71 14.86 -0.24 -5.42
C TYR A 71 14.82 1.28 -5.33
N HIS A 72 14.39 1.96 -6.40
CA HIS A 72 14.28 3.43 -6.44
C HIS A 72 13.13 3.99 -5.60
N ILE A 73 12.21 3.13 -5.14
CA ILE A 73 11.07 3.48 -4.28
C ILE A 73 11.39 3.13 -2.81
N GLY A 74 12.63 2.71 -2.53
CA GLY A 74 13.11 2.38 -1.19
C GLY A 74 12.83 0.95 -0.74
N LEU A 75 12.29 0.10 -1.61
CA LEU A 75 12.01 -1.30 -1.28
C LEU A 75 13.19 -2.19 -1.70
N GLN A 76 13.75 -2.92 -0.75
CA GLN A 76 14.76 -3.96 -1.00
C GLN A 76 14.10 -5.31 -1.33
N SER A 77 14.92 -6.35 -1.54
CA SER A 77 14.41 -7.71 -1.72
C SER A 77 13.58 -8.12 -0.50
N VAL A 78 12.35 -8.55 -0.72
CA VAL A 78 11.44 -8.96 0.36
C VAL A 78 11.45 -10.48 0.46
N ALA A 79 11.66 -11.02 1.66
CA ALA A 79 11.49 -12.44 1.91
C ALA A 79 10.04 -12.75 2.33
N ARG A 80 9.53 -13.92 1.96
CA ARG A 80 8.16 -14.35 2.30
C ARG A 80 7.94 -14.42 3.81
N SER A 81 8.92 -14.94 4.57
CA SER A 81 8.87 -14.98 6.04
C SER A 81 8.80 -13.58 6.62
N THR A 82 9.66 -12.66 6.18
CA THR A 82 9.66 -11.26 6.64
C THR A 82 8.31 -10.58 6.41
N LEU A 83 7.68 -10.78 5.25
CA LEU A 83 6.34 -10.24 4.99
C LEU A 83 5.28 -10.88 5.88
N ALA A 84 5.34 -12.20 6.09
CA ALA A 84 4.42 -12.91 6.98
C ALA A 84 4.56 -12.44 8.44
N ASP A 85 5.79 -12.34 8.94
CA ASP A 85 6.10 -11.86 10.28
C ASP A 85 5.63 -10.42 10.48
N ALA A 86 5.84 -9.55 9.49
CA ALA A 86 5.34 -8.18 9.53
C ALA A 86 3.80 -8.12 9.57
N ASN A 87 3.12 -8.98 8.78
CA ASN A 87 1.67 -9.06 8.78
C ASN A 87 1.10 -9.54 10.12
N ASN A 88 1.80 -10.45 10.81
CA ASN A 88 1.36 -11.00 12.08
C ASN A 88 1.61 -10.06 13.27
N ASN A 89 2.73 -9.33 13.25
CA ASN A 89 3.20 -8.63 14.44
C ASN A 89 2.88 -7.13 14.46
N ARG A 90 2.51 -6.53 13.33
CA ARG A 90 2.27 -5.08 13.26
C ARG A 90 0.85 -4.72 13.61
N ASP A 91 0.73 -3.65 14.40
CA ASP A 91 -0.56 -3.13 14.80
C ASP A 91 -1.34 -2.67 13.56
N TRP A 92 -2.45 -3.35 13.31
CA TRP A 92 -3.35 -3.11 12.19
C TRP A 92 -3.95 -1.70 12.23
N ARG A 93 -4.01 -1.05 13.41
CA ARG A 93 -4.54 0.31 13.59
C ARG A 93 -3.73 1.37 12.85
N ILE A 94 -2.48 1.07 12.50
CA ILE A 94 -1.66 1.93 11.62
C ILE A 94 -2.32 2.02 10.23
N TYR A 95 -2.75 0.88 9.70
CA TYR A 95 -3.35 0.74 8.37
C TYR A 95 -4.81 1.22 8.34
N GLU A 96 -5.57 0.95 9.41
CA GLU A 96 -6.90 1.54 9.61
C GLU A 96 -6.82 3.08 9.69
N GLY A 97 -5.87 3.60 10.46
CA GLY A 97 -5.70 5.05 10.63
C GLY A 97 -5.42 5.74 9.30
N ILE A 98 -4.53 5.19 8.46
CA ILE A 98 -4.25 5.79 7.15
C ILE A 98 -5.45 5.69 6.20
N PHE A 99 -6.22 4.60 6.25
CA PHE A 99 -7.46 4.47 5.49
C PHE A 99 -8.46 5.57 5.86
N ASN A 100 -8.71 5.79 7.16
CA ASN A 100 -9.64 6.83 7.61
C ASN A 100 -9.20 8.24 7.17
N ARG A 101 -7.89 8.53 7.21
CA ARG A 101 -7.35 9.81 6.72
C ARG A 101 -7.54 10.01 5.22
N LEU A 102 -7.37 8.95 4.44
CA LEU A 102 -7.62 8.98 3.00
C LEU A 102 -9.12 9.14 2.72
N LEU A 103 -9.98 8.44 3.46
CA LEU A 103 -11.42 8.57 3.35
C LEU A 103 -11.89 10.00 3.63
N GLU A 104 -11.42 10.62 4.73
CA GLU A 104 -11.70 12.02 5.05
C GLU A 104 -11.30 12.95 3.90
N ARG A 105 -10.11 12.76 3.33
CA ARG A 105 -9.62 13.53 2.18
C ARG A 105 -10.50 13.34 0.95
N CYS A 106 -10.87 12.10 0.62
CA CYS A 106 -11.75 11.79 -0.50
C CYS A 106 -13.14 12.43 -0.31
N LEU A 107 -13.72 12.33 0.87
CA LEU A 107 -15.01 12.95 1.19
C LEU A 107 -14.97 14.48 1.05
N SER A 108 -13.86 15.12 1.41
CA SER A 108 -13.70 16.57 1.29
C SER A 108 -13.71 17.08 -0.17
N VAL A 109 -13.28 16.25 -1.12
CA VAL A 109 -13.24 16.60 -2.56
C VAL A 109 -14.41 16.01 -3.34
N THR A 110 -15.19 15.12 -2.72
CA THR A 110 -16.32 14.46 -3.38
C THR A 110 -17.43 15.49 -3.64
N PRO A 111 -17.91 15.62 -4.88
CA PRO A 111 -19.05 16.49 -5.18
C PRO A 111 -20.27 16.08 -4.36
N LYS A 112 -20.98 17.06 -3.79
CA LYS A 112 -22.23 16.81 -3.05
C LYS A 112 -23.38 16.36 -3.95
N ASN A 113 -23.20 16.46 -5.25
CA ASN A 113 -24.17 16.10 -6.26
C ASN A 113 -24.06 14.59 -6.48
N GLY A 114 -25.19 13.88 -6.58
CA GLY A 114 -25.17 12.45 -6.89
C GLY A 114 -24.33 12.17 -8.13
N PHE A 115 -23.43 11.19 -8.04
CA PHE A 115 -22.61 10.76 -9.17
C PHE A 115 -23.53 10.33 -10.32
N LYS A 116 -23.64 11.17 -11.35
CA LYS A 116 -24.32 10.86 -12.60
C LYS A 116 -23.27 10.42 -13.60
N PHE A 117 -23.32 9.15 -13.95
CA PHE A 117 -22.49 8.57 -14.99
C PHE A 117 -23.42 8.16 -16.13
N ASP A 118 -23.35 8.88 -17.24
CA ASP A 118 -24.26 8.69 -18.38
C ASP A 118 -23.91 7.45 -19.23
N ASN A 119 -22.86 6.70 -18.85
CA ASN A 119 -22.49 5.46 -19.50
C ASN A 119 -23.02 4.25 -18.73
N PRO A 120 -23.25 3.11 -19.40
CA PRO A 120 -23.63 1.87 -18.73
C PRO A 120 -22.64 1.53 -17.62
N PHE A 121 -23.15 1.35 -16.41
CA PHE A 121 -22.33 0.98 -15.27
C PHE A 121 -21.99 -0.51 -15.37
N TYR A 122 -20.74 -0.82 -15.71
CA TYR A 122 -20.22 -2.18 -15.63
C TYR A 122 -19.58 -2.38 -14.25
N SER A 123 -20.27 -3.05 -13.34
CA SER A 123 -19.69 -3.50 -12.09
C SER A 123 -18.84 -4.74 -12.34
N LEU A 124 -17.55 -4.67 -12.04
CA LEU A 124 -16.71 -5.86 -11.91
C LEU A 124 -17.05 -6.53 -10.58
N ASP A 125 -17.93 -7.53 -10.63
CA ASP A 125 -18.22 -8.38 -9.49
C ASP A 125 -17.03 -9.31 -9.23
N SER A 126 -16.43 -9.21 -8.06
CA SER A 126 -15.37 -10.12 -7.61
C SER A 126 -16.06 -11.31 -6.96
N THR A 127 -16.09 -12.46 -7.63
CA THR A 127 -16.44 -13.72 -6.98
C THR A 127 -15.55 -13.92 -5.76
N THR A 128 -16.15 -13.91 -4.58
CA THR A 128 -15.54 -14.44 -3.35
C THR A 128 -15.25 -15.92 -3.57
N ILE A 129 -13.98 -16.32 -3.42
CA ILE A 129 -13.59 -17.74 -3.26
C ILE A 129 -14.09 -18.23 -1.91
#